data_AF-A0AAD7JL05-F1
#
_entry.id   AF-A0AAD7JL05-F1
#
_cell.length_a   1.000
_cell.length_b   1.000
_cell.length_c   1.000
_cell.angle_alpha   90.00
_cell.angle_beta   90.00
_cell.angle_gamma   90.00
#
_symmetry.space_group_name_H-M   'P 1'
#
loop_
_entity.id
_entity.type
_entity.pdbx_description
1 polymer ?
#
loop_
_entity_poly.entity_id
_entity_poly.type
_entity_poly.pdbx_seq_one_letter_code
_entity_poly.pdbx_strand_id
1 'polypeptide(L)'
;MQLPPLRRTGGPNARLNCSGRVYGSQTSARAELLAVILALQHAPGYRSLTISTRSEYAIRSVVYYAARNESCGWRCVNGDLLKILIALIKSR
;
A
#
# COMPACT_ATOMS: atom_id res chain seq x y z
N MET A 1 -16.59 32.89 -0.42
CA MET A 1 -16.66 31.46 -0.06
C MET A 1 -15.25 30.99 0.23
N GLN A 2 -14.95 30.67 1.49
CA GLN A 2 -13.63 30.20 1.91
C GLN A 2 -13.69 28.67 1.98
N LEU A 3 -12.90 27.98 1.15
CA LEU A 3 -12.78 26.53 1.22
C LEU A 3 -12.31 26.15 2.63
N PRO A 4 -12.92 25.13 3.27
CA PRO A 4 -12.47 24.70 4.59
C PRO A 4 -11.01 24.26 4.51
N PRO A 5 -10.20 24.53 5.56
CA PRO A 5 -8.81 24.11 5.57
C PRO A 5 -8.76 22.59 5.46
N LEU A 6 -8.04 22.08 4.46
CA LEU A 6 -7.67 20.67 4.38
C LEU A 6 -7.06 20.29 5.72
N ARG A 7 -7.74 19.45 6.50
CA ARG A 7 -7.19 18.89 7.74
C ARG A 7 -5.89 18.19 7.37
N ARG A 8 -4.74 18.84 7.62
CA ARG A 8 -3.42 18.24 7.50
C ARG A 8 -3.30 17.18 8.59
N THR A 9 -3.77 15.98 8.30
CA THR A 9 -3.70 14.82 9.19
C THR A 9 -2.36 14.08 9.10
N GLY A 10 -1.41 14.55 8.29
CA GLY A 10 -0.13 13.87 8.01
C GLY A 10 1.10 14.45 8.72
N GLY A 11 0.95 14.97 9.95
CA GLY A 11 2.07 15.49 10.76
C GLY A 11 2.76 14.40 11.61
N PRO A 12 3.92 14.71 12.22
CA PRO A 12 4.50 13.88 13.28
C PRO A 12 3.47 13.62 14.39
N ASN A 13 3.44 12.40 14.92
CA ASN A 13 2.49 11.94 15.96
C ASN A 13 1.01 11.93 15.57
N ALA A 14 0.67 12.02 14.28
CA ALA A 14 -0.71 11.80 13.87
C ALA A 14 -1.17 10.40 14.29
N ARG A 15 -2.36 10.32 14.90
CA ARG A 15 -2.94 9.07 15.43
C ARG A 15 -3.01 7.92 14.41
N LEU A 16 -3.07 8.26 13.12
CA LEU A 16 -3.18 7.30 12.03
C LEU A 16 -1.83 6.88 11.44
N ASN A 17 -0.72 7.46 11.92
CA ASN A 17 0.61 7.03 11.52
C ASN A 17 0.84 5.60 12.03
N CYS A 18 1.39 4.75 11.17
CA CYS A 18 1.77 3.40 11.51
C CYS A 18 3.17 3.10 10.95
N SER A 19 3.85 2.14 11.56
CA SER A 19 5.14 1.63 11.12
C SER A 19 5.19 0.12 11.36
N GLY A 20 6.01 -0.58 10.57
CA GLY A 20 6.14 -2.02 10.67
C GLY A 20 7.52 -2.49 10.19
N ARG A 21 7.98 -3.61 10.75
CA ARG A 21 9.25 -4.23 10.36
C ARG A 21 9.10 -4.88 8.98
N VAL A 22 10.05 -4.62 8.09
CA VAL A 22 10.16 -5.34 6.81
C VAL A 22 10.76 -6.72 7.07
N TYR A 23 9.96 -7.77 6.88
CA TYR A 23 10.40 -9.16 6.97
C TYR A 23 10.97 -9.66 5.65
N GLY A 24 11.97 -10.54 5.70
CA GLY A 24 12.71 -11.00 4.53
C GLY A 24 13.75 -9.97 4.07
N SER A 25 13.97 -9.86 2.76
CA SER A 25 14.96 -8.94 2.18
C SER A 25 14.63 -7.48 2.47
N GLN A 26 15.51 -6.77 3.18
CA GLN A 26 15.28 -5.39 3.61
C GLN A 26 15.57 -4.38 2.51
N THR A 27 14.75 -4.37 1.46
CA THR A 27 14.87 -3.45 0.32
C THR A 27 13.86 -2.31 0.40
N SER A 28 14.17 -1.18 -0.24
CA SER A 28 13.25 -0.03 -0.33
C SER A 28 11.92 -0.43 -0.96
N ALA A 29 11.96 -1.12 -2.10
CA ALA A 29 10.78 -1.59 -2.82
C ALA A 29 9.85 -2.45 -1.93
N ARG A 30 10.43 -3.33 -1.11
CA ARG A 30 9.67 -4.19 -0.20
C ARG A 30 9.09 -3.40 0.97
N ALA A 31 9.83 -2.41 1.49
CA ALA A 31 9.33 -1.49 2.50
C ALA A 31 8.16 -0.65 1.99
N GLU A 32 8.22 -0.18 0.75
CA GLU A 32 7.15 0.59 0.12
C GLU A 32 5.89 -0.25 -0.10
N LEU A 33 6.01 -1.51 -0.55
CA LEU A 33 4.87 -2.43 -0.62
C LEU A 33 4.26 -2.70 0.76
N LEU A 34 5.10 -2.91 1.78
CA LEU A 34 4.62 -3.09 3.15
C LEU A 34 3.87 -1.84 3.66
N ALA A 35 4.36 -0.64 3.34
CA ALA A 35 3.68 0.60 3.72
C ALA A 35 2.27 0.69 3.10
N VAL A 36 2.11 0.28 1.84
CA VAL A 36 0.79 0.21 1.19
C VAL A 36 -0.11 -0.82 1.87
N ILE A 37 0.41 -2.01 2.22
CA ILE A 37 -0.32 -3.04 2.95
C ILE A 37 -0.81 -2.51 4.30
N LEU A 38 0.05 -1.86 5.08
CA LEU A 38 -0.33 -1.28 6.37
C LEU A 38 -1.41 -0.21 6.21
N ALA A 39 -1.27 0.69 5.23
CA ALA A 39 -2.29 1.69 4.93
C ALA A 39 -3.64 1.03 4.60
N LEU A 40 -3.63 -0.05 3.81
CA LEU A 40 -4.82 -0.82 3.49
C LEU A 40 -5.40 -1.52 4.73
N GLN A 41 -4.60 -2.04 5.65
CA GLN A 41 -5.10 -2.73 6.85
C GLN A 41 -5.69 -1.76 7.88
N HIS A 42 -5.11 -0.57 8.04
CA HIS A 42 -5.52 0.41 9.04
C HIS A 42 -6.65 1.34 8.58
N ALA A 43 -6.81 1.56 7.28
CA ALA A 43 -7.89 2.39 6.77
C ALA A 43 -9.24 1.64 6.84
N PRO A 44 -10.34 2.33 7.21
CA PRO A 44 -11.68 1.72 7.22
C PRO A 44 -12.03 1.11 5.85
N GLY A 45 -12.48 -0.15 5.82
CA GLY A 45 -12.79 -0.86 4.57
C GLY A 45 -13.98 -0.29 3.80
N TYR A 46 -14.96 0.29 4.50
CA TYR A 46 -16.19 0.84 3.92
C TYR A 46 -16.05 2.27 3.35
N ARG A 47 -14.82 2.79 3.22
CA ARG A 47 -14.54 4.13 2.68
C ARG A 47 -13.50 4.04 1.58
N SER A 48 -13.67 4.87 0.55
CA SER A 48 -12.66 5.07 -0.48
C SER A 48 -11.34 5.54 0.16
N LEU A 49 -10.24 4.90 -0.22
CA LEU A 49 -8.90 5.22 0.25
C LEU A 49 -8.03 5.66 -0.92
N THR A 50 -7.49 6.88 -0.83
CA THR A 50 -6.48 7.38 -1.77
C THR A 50 -5.10 7.24 -1.12
N ILE A 51 -4.20 6.49 -1.75
CA ILE A 51 -2.81 6.32 -1.31
C ILE A 51 -1.91 7.09 -2.27
N SER A 52 -1.21 8.10 -1.77
CA SER A 52 -0.17 8.82 -2.53
C SER A 52 1.20 8.29 -2.12
N THR A 53 1.99 7.82 -3.08
CA THR A 53 3.33 7.26 -2.85
C THR A 53 4.31 7.76 -3.90
N ARG A 54 5.58 7.89 -3.52
CA ARG A 54 6.70 8.16 -4.44
C ARG A 54 7.22 6.90 -5.14
N SER A 55 6.71 5.72 -4.75
CA SER A 55 7.14 4.44 -5.30
C SER A 55 6.44 4.16 -6.63
N GLU A 56 7.12 4.45 -7.74
CA GLU A 56 6.64 4.02 -9.05
C GLU A 56 6.57 2.49 -9.14
N TYR A 57 7.48 1.78 -8.45
CA TYR A 57 7.46 0.33 -8.37
C TYR A 57 6.16 -0.20 -7.74
N ALA A 58 5.71 0.37 -6.61
CA ALA A 58 4.45 -0.04 -5.99
C ALA A 58 3.27 0.24 -6.91
N ILE A 59 3.19 1.43 -7.51
CA ILE A 59 2.11 1.79 -8.44
C ILE A 59 2.04 0.79 -9.59
N ARG A 60 3.17 0.55 -10.28
CA ARG A 60 3.19 -0.34 -11.45
C ARG A 60 2.89 -1.79 -11.08
N SER A 61 3.41 -2.26 -9.95
CA SER A 61 3.19 -3.65 -9.50
C SER A 61 1.73 -3.94 -9.21
N VAL A 62 1.01 -2.96 -8.65
CA VAL A 62 -0.40 -3.09 -8.29
C VAL A 62 -1.30 -2.89 -9.50
N VAL A 63 -1.05 -1.85 -10.31
CA VAL A 63 -1.95 -1.44 -11.39
C VAL A 63 -1.75 -2.27 -12.66
N TYR A 64 -0.50 -2.53 -13.06
CA TYR A 64 -0.21 -3.13 -14.36
C TYR A 64 0.20 -4.60 -14.27
N TYR A 65 0.94 -4.97 -13.22
CA TYR A 65 1.56 -6.30 -13.17
C TYR A 65 0.77 -7.32 -12.35
N ALA A 66 -0.23 -6.90 -11.59
CA ALA A 66 -0.99 -7.77 -10.70
C ALA A 66 -1.61 -8.97 -11.44
N ALA A 67 -2.32 -8.74 -12.56
CA ALA A 67 -2.98 -9.81 -13.31
C ALA A 67 -1.99 -10.84 -13.87
N ARG A 68 -0.86 -10.37 -14.42
CA ARG A 68 0.20 -11.25 -14.93
C ARG A 68 0.88 -12.03 -13.80
N ASN A 69 1.16 -11.37 -12.69
CA ASN A 69 1.80 -12.02 -11.54
C ASN A 69 0.86 -13.08 -10.93
N GLU A 70 -0.44 -12.80 -10.86
CA GLU A 70 -1.46 -13.76 -10.41
C GLU A 70 -1.49 -15.01 -11.31
N SER A 71 -1.51 -14.84 -12.64
CA SER A 71 -1.50 -15.98 -13.58
C SER A 71 -0.21 -16.79 -13.55
N CYS A 72 0.93 -16.15 -13.20
CA CYS A 72 2.19 -16.85 -12.98
C CYS A 72 2.33 -17.46 -11.57
N GLY A 73 1.30 -17.37 -10.73
CA GLY A 73 1.30 -17.92 -9.36
C GLY A 73 2.17 -17.11 -8.39
N TRP A 74 2.32 -15.80 -8.61
CA TRP A 74 3.12 -14.87 -7.80
C TRP A 74 4.61 -15.21 -7.72
N ARG A 75 5.14 -15.92 -8.72
CA ARG A 75 6.57 -16.27 -8.84
C ARG A 75 7.39 -15.09 -9.35
N CYS A 76 7.47 -14.03 -8.56
CA CYS A 76 8.25 -12.82 -8.85
C CYS A 76 8.84 -12.23 -7.56
N VAL A 77 9.75 -11.26 -7.71
CA VAL A 77 10.32 -10.53 -6.57
C VAL A 77 9.19 -9.85 -5.80
N ASN A 78 9.17 -10.05 -4.47
CA ASN A 78 8.11 -9.59 -3.56
C ASN A 78 6.71 -10.15 -3.86
N GLY A 79 6.61 -11.26 -4.59
CA GLY A 79 5.33 -11.87 -4.95
C GLY A 79 4.46 -12.25 -3.75
N ASP A 80 5.08 -12.58 -2.62
CA ASP A 80 4.42 -12.82 -1.34
C ASP A 80 3.65 -11.59 -0.82
N LEU A 81 4.28 -10.41 -0.84
CA LEU A 81 3.62 -9.16 -0.46
C LEU A 81 2.59 -8.71 -1.50
N LEU A 82 2.90 -8.87 -2.79
CA LEU A 82 1.96 -8.50 -3.87
C LEU A 82 0.67 -9.33 -3.78
N LYS A 83 0.77 -10.63 -3.48
CA LYS A 83 -0.38 -11.49 -3.25
C LYS A 83 -1.25 -10.99 -2.09
N ILE A 84 -0.65 -10.63 -0.96
CA ILE A 84 -1.36 -10.09 0.21
C ILE A 84 -2.03 -8.75 -0.14
N LEU A 85 -1.28 -7.84 -0.76
CA LEU A 85 -1.75 -6.52 -1.14
C LEU A 85 -2.97 -6.61 -2.06
N ILE A 86 -2.90 -7.43 -3.11
CA ILE A 86 -4.02 -7.59 -4.06
C ILE A 86 -5.23 -8.25 -3.38
N ALA A 87 -5.02 -9.21 -2.49
CA ALA A 87 -6.12 -9.77 -1.70
C ALA A 87 -6.82 -8.70 -0.84
N LEU A 88 -6.06 -7.80 -0.19
CA LEU A 88 -6.60 -6.69 0.61
C LEU A 88 -7.35 -5.66 -0.24
N ILE A 89 -6.92 -5.43 -1.49
CA ILE A 89 -7.66 -4.56 -2.42
C ILE A 89 -8.97 -5.23 -2.84
N LYS A 90 -8.94 -6.53 -3.16
CA LYS A 90 -10.13 -7.29 -3.58
C LYS A 90 -11.14 -7.47 -2.44
N SER A 91 -10.71 -7.43 -1.17
CA SER A 91 -11.57 -7.64 0.01
C SER A 91 -12.15 -6.34 0.60
N ARG A 92 -11.93 -5.20 -0.05
CA ARG A 92 -12.57 -3.93 0.31
C ARG A 92 -13.91 -3.80 -0.41
#